data_AF-W9WWD9-F1
#
_entry.id   AF-W9WWD9-F1
#
_cell.length_a   1.000
_cell.length_b   1.000
_cell.length_c   1.000
_cell.angle_alpha   90.00
_cell.angle_beta   90.00
_cell.angle_gamma   90.00
#
_symmetry.space_group_name_H-M   'P 1'
#
loop_
_entity.id
_entity.type
_entity.pdbx_description
1 polymer ?
#
loop_
_entity_poly.entity_id
_entity_poly.type
_entity_poly.pdbx_seq_one_letter_code
_entity_poly.pdbx_strand_id
1 'polypeptide(L)'
;MAGVTPSAYLDLLRSEKYSDFTIACNGVEFKVHRAVVCPASPFLDAACNSGFQEAMSRRIEFPEDDPGIVARVVLFLYTSDYDANQVPTFNKHSHGGGCLAQRDRSASFSAESAISSGNFVAAAAAAADEKRKQEEVVVEALKINALVYKCADMLGIENLKVLAADRFLADAVGLVGDDQLAEPLRVMYESTHATDEHLRLPVTTLCIRNHDTLSKATVKVIQEHEHNVWSVTVHLLQEAQDRHMEEARKRKSEWHIIYDTVTKVNDVLASRCASCHREVSRILVRPDNSMKGQCRNFCRNTRDVDFDEDPVAI
;
A
#
# COMPACT_ATOMS: atom_id res chain seq x y z
N MET A 1 3.97 27.87 -24.36
CA MET A 1 3.86 26.67 -25.23
C MET A 1 2.39 26.28 -25.22
N ALA A 2 1.70 26.40 -26.35
CA ALA A 2 0.26 26.10 -26.41
C ALA A 2 0.03 24.63 -26.05
N GLY A 3 -0.70 24.39 -24.95
CA GLY A 3 -1.03 23.06 -24.46
C GLY A 3 -1.97 22.37 -25.45
N VAL A 4 -1.42 21.42 -26.21
CA VAL A 4 -2.23 20.45 -26.93
C VAL A 4 -2.99 19.64 -25.88
N THR A 5 -4.32 19.61 -25.96
CA THR A 5 -5.14 18.86 -25.00
C THR A 5 -4.89 17.35 -25.16
N PRO A 6 -4.95 16.55 -24.08
CA PRO A 6 -4.78 15.09 -24.13
C PRO A 6 -5.67 14.39 -25.19
N SER A 7 -6.78 15.01 -25.58
CA SER A 7 -7.68 14.46 -26.61
C SER A 7 -7.07 14.47 -28.03
N ALA A 8 -6.23 15.43 -28.40
CA ALA A 8 -5.73 15.54 -29.77
C ALA A 8 -4.69 14.45 -30.10
N TYR A 9 -3.83 14.09 -29.13
CA TYR A 9 -2.89 12.99 -29.28
C TYR A 9 -3.60 11.62 -29.28
N LEU A 10 -4.64 11.46 -28.46
CA LEU A 10 -5.49 10.27 -28.49
C LEU A 10 -6.16 10.08 -29.87
N ASP A 11 -6.64 11.16 -30.48
CA ASP A 11 -7.25 11.11 -31.82
C ASP A 11 -6.23 10.72 -32.90
N LEU A 12 -4.98 11.20 -32.78
CA LEU A 12 -3.86 10.75 -33.64
C LEU A 12 -3.66 9.24 -33.52
N LEU A 13 -3.55 8.71 -32.31
CA LEU A 13 -3.38 7.27 -32.06
C LEU A 13 -4.53 6.44 -32.64
N ARG A 14 -5.78 6.87 -32.43
CA ARG A 14 -6.98 6.16 -32.93
C ARG A 14 -7.15 6.22 -34.44
N SER A 15 -6.70 7.30 -35.06
CA SER A 15 -6.85 7.49 -36.51
C SER A 15 -5.77 6.77 -37.32
N GLU A 16 -4.65 6.41 -36.68
CA GLU A 16 -3.44 5.83 -37.29
C GLU A 16 -2.82 6.72 -38.39
N LYS A 17 -3.32 7.94 -38.59
CA LYS A 17 -2.88 8.82 -39.67
C LYS A 17 -1.49 9.35 -39.39
N TYR A 18 -0.60 9.23 -40.38
CA TYR A 18 0.80 9.66 -40.30
C TYR A 18 1.66 8.81 -39.36
N SER A 19 1.19 7.61 -38.97
CA SER A 19 2.03 6.64 -38.26
C SER A 19 3.23 6.24 -39.12
N ASP A 20 4.42 6.30 -38.54
CA ASP A 20 5.70 6.04 -39.21
C ASP A 20 6.51 4.93 -38.53
N PHE A 21 5.93 4.27 -37.53
CA PHE A 21 6.50 3.14 -36.80
C PHE A 21 5.43 2.16 -36.35
N THR A 22 5.79 0.88 -36.24
CA THR A 22 4.88 -0.19 -35.77
C THR A 22 5.47 -0.92 -34.57
N ILE A 23 4.70 -1.03 -33.49
CA ILE A 23 5.01 -1.90 -32.35
C ILE A 23 4.17 -3.16 -32.50
N ALA A 24 4.79 -4.32 -32.65
CA ALA A 24 4.10 -5.60 -32.76
C ALA A 24 4.24 -6.42 -31.49
N CYS A 25 3.16 -7.03 -31.04
CA CYS A 25 3.12 -7.85 -29.83
C CYS A 25 2.13 -9.00 -30.04
N ASN A 26 2.59 -10.26 -29.98
CA ASN A 26 1.77 -11.47 -30.16
C ASN A 26 0.76 -11.41 -31.31
N GLY A 27 1.19 -10.93 -32.48
CA GLY A 27 0.35 -10.82 -33.68
C GLY A 27 -0.57 -9.59 -33.73
N VAL A 28 -0.59 -8.77 -32.68
CA VAL A 28 -1.27 -7.46 -32.65
C VAL A 28 -0.27 -6.38 -33.04
N GLU A 29 -0.65 -5.50 -33.97
CA GLU A 29 0.21 -4.41 -34.46
C GLU A 29 -0.31 -3.04 -34.07
N PHE A 30 0.44 -2.29 -33.27
CA PHE A 30 0.11 -0.91 -32.91
C PHE A 30 0.82 0.07 -33.84
N LYS A 31 0.06 0.83 -34.64
CA LYS A 31 0.59 1.91 -35.48
C LYS A 31 0.82 3.16 -34.63
N VAL A 32 2.06 3.62 -34.57
CA VAL A 32 2.48 4.72 -33.69
C VAL A 32 3.33 5.75 -34.42
N HIS A 33 3.53 6.90 -33.78
CA HIS A 33 4.25 8.05 -34.29
C HIS A 33 5.57 8.20 -33.54
N ARG A 34 6.70 8.15 -34.26
CA ARG A 34 8.05 8.34 -33.70
C ARG A 34 8.18 9.65 -32.96
N ALA A 35 7.56 10.71 -33.50
CA ALA A 35 7.54 12.04 -32.88
C ALA A 35 6.91 12.06 -31.47
N VAL A 36 6.11 11.05 -31.12
CA VAL A 36 5.52 10.89 -29.78
C VAL A 36 6.31 9.88 -28.96
N VAL A 37 6.62 8.71 -29.52
CA VAL A 37 7.18 7.59 -28.74
C VAL A 37 8.69 7.71 -28.47
N CYS A 38 9.48 8.28 -29.40
CA CYS A 38 10.93 8.40 -29.23
C CYS A 38 11.31 9.39 -28.12
N PRO A 39 10.73 10.61 -28.03
CA PRO A 39 11.05 11.53 -26.94
C PRO A 39 10.66 11.00 -25.55
N ALA A 40 9.71 10.06 -25.50
CA ALA A 40 9.16 9.54 -24.25
C ALA A 40 9.87 8.25 -23.76
N SER A 41 10.61 7.56 -24.61
CA SER A 41 11.29 6.31 -24.28
C SER A 41 12.69 6.28 -24.92
N PRO A 42 13.77 6.31 -24.11
CA PRO A 42 15.13 6.16 -24.61
C PRO A 42 15.35 4.87 -25.39
N PHE A 43 14.67 3.79 -24.98
CA PHE A 43 14.71 2.50 -25.67
C PHE A 43 14.11 2.60 -27.09
N LEU A 44 12.92 3.20 -27.22
CA LEU A 44 12.28 3.37 -28.52
C LEU A 44 13.02 4.39 -29.40
N ASP A 45 13.63 5.42 -28.81
CA ASP A 45 14.50 6.34 -29.54
C ASP A 45 15.71 5.62 -30.14
N ALA A 46 16.40 4.80 -29.32
CA ALA A 46 17.52 3.98 -29.77
C ALA A 46 17.07 2.97 -30.85
N ALA A 47 15.93 2.31 -30.67
CA ALA A 47 15.38 1.39 -31.67
C ALA A 47 15.07 2.10 -33.01
N CYS A 48 14.63 3.36 -32.96
CA CYS A 48 14.28 4.13 -34.15
C CYS A 48 15.47 4.81 -34.85
N ASN A 49 16.56 5.07 -34.14
CA ASN A 49 17.70 5.85 -34.63
C ASN A 49 19.00 5.04 -34.76
N SER A 50 19.03 3.81 -34.26
CA SER A 50 20.19 2.93 -34.39
C SER A 50 20.36 2.42 -35.82
N GLY A 51 21.54 1.87 -36.14
CA GLY A 51 21.78 1.14 -37.38
C GLY A 51 21.24 -0.30 -37.36
N PHE A 52 20.40 -0.67 -36.38
CA PHE A 52 19.87 -2.02 -36.23
C PHE A 52 18.64 -2.25 -37.13
N GLN A 53 18.19 -3.51 -37.21
CA GLN A 53 17.14 -3.92 -38.15
C GLN A 53 15.81 -3.20 -37.89
N GLU A 54 15.53 -2.83 -36.65
CA GLU A 54 14.32 -2.16 -36.18
C GLU A 54 14.17 -0.76 -36.79
N ALA A 55 15.28 -0.01 -36.90
CA ALA A 55 15.28 1.30 -37.54
C ALA A 55 15.04 1.20 -39.06
N MET A 56 15.56 0.12 -39.68
CA MET A 56 15.36 -0.14 -41.12
C MET A 56 13.96 -0.67 -41.42
N SER A 57 13.45 -1.58 -40.59
CA SER A 57 12.14 -2.21 -40.74
C SER A 57 10.99 -1.31 -40.28
N ARG A 58 11.30 -0.26 -39.50
CA ARG A 58 10.34 0.63 -38.82
C ARG A 58 9.36 -0.16 -37.95
N ARG A 59 9.87 -1.24 -37.35
CA ARG A 59 9.08 -2.20 -36.59
C ARG A 59 9.90 -2.72 -35.43
N ILE A 60 9.27 -2.82 -34.27
CA ILE A 60 9.80 -3.53 -33.11
C ILE A 60 8.81 -4.61 -32.69
N GLU A 61 9.33 -5.75 -32.22
CA GLU A 61 8.52 -6.91 -31.85
C GLU A 61 8.74 -7.28 -30.38
N PHE A 62 7.63 -7.49 -29.66
CA PHE A 62 7.58 -7.94 -28.27
C PHE A 62 6.80 -9.27 -28.19
N PRO A 63 7.44 -10.41 -28.53
CA PRO A 63 6.77 -11.70 -28.63
C PRO A 63 6.49 -12.39 -27.28
N GLU A 64 7.02 -11.85 -26.18
CA GLU A 64 6.86 -12.42 -24.83
C GLU A 64 5.90 -11.61 -23.94
N ASP A 65 5.49 -10.42 -24.39
CA ASP A 65 4.64 -9.51 -23.63
C ASP A 65 3.15 -9.68 -23.94
N ASP A 66 2.29 -9.23 -23.03
CA ASP A 66 0.84 -9.23 -23.25
C ASP A 66 0.39 -8.02 -24.09
N PRO A 67 -0.37 -8.20 -25.18
CA PRO A 67 -0.84 -7.11 -26.02
C PRO A 67 -1.69 -6.07 -25.26
N GLY A 68 -2.44 -6.49 -24.23
CA GLY A 68 -3.22 -5.59 -23.40
C GLY A 68 -2.36 -4.69 -22.51
N ILE A 69 -1.21 -5.19 -22.03
CA ILE A 69 -0.22 -4.40 -21.30
C ILE A 69 0.47 -3.42 -22.24
N VAL A 70 0.94 -3.87 -23.41
CA VAL A 70 1.55 -3.00 -24.43
C VAL A 70 0.57 -1.92 -24.89
N ALA A 71 -0.71 -2.25 -25.07
CA ALA A 71 -1.73 -1.27 -25.43
C ALA A 71 -1.90 -0.17 -24.37
N ARG A 72 -1.77 -0.48 -23.08
CA ARG A 72 -1.81 0.50 -21.98
C ARG A 72 -0.58 1.39 -21.96
N VAL A 73 0.61 0.81 -22.21
CA VAL A 73 1.85 1.58 -22.37
C VAL A 73 1.72 2.55 -23.54
N VAL A 74 1.25 2.08 -24.71
CA VAL A 74 1.04 2.93 -25.88
C VAL A 74 0.01 4.02 -25.59
N LEU A 75 -1.12 3.70 -24.94
CA LEU A 75 -2.11 4.71 -24.55
C LEU A 75 -1.49 5.80 -23.65
N PHE A 76 -0.67 5.40 -22.69
CA PHE A 76 0.03 6.33 -21.80
C PHE A 76 0.96 7.27 -22.57
N LEU A 77 1.68 6.79 -23.59
CA LEU A 77 2.57 7.65 -24.37
C LEU A 77 1.84 8.82 -25.07
N TYR A 78 0.54 8.69 -25.36
CA TYR A 78 -0.25 9.74 -26.01
C TYR A 78 -1.09 10.57 -25.03
N THR A 79 -1.42 10.02 -23.86
CA THR A 79 -2.40 10.64 -22.95
C THR A 79 -1.86 10.94 -21.56
N SER A 80 -0.66 10.42 -21.26
CA SER A 80 -0.05 10.40 -19.93
C SER A 80 -0.89 9.65 -18.88
N ASP A 81 -1.82 8.78 -19.32
CA ASP A 81 -2.63 7.96 -18.45
C ASP A 81 -2.99 6.60 -19.10
N TYR A 82 -3.42 5.63 -18.29
CA TYR A 82 -4.00 4.36 -18.72
C TYR A 82 -5.07 3.89 -17.74
N ASP A 83 -5.96 2.99 -18.16
CA ASP A 83 -6.92 2.33 -17.25
C ASP A 83 -6.50 0.87 -17.06
N ALA A 84 -6.35 0.43 -15.82
CA ALA A 84 -6.06 -0.96 -15.51
C ALA A 84 -7.28 -1.85 -15.82
N ASN A 85 -8.49 -1.35 -15.63
CA ASN A 85 -9.74 -2.10 -15.74
C ASN A 85 -10.28 -2.18 -17.17
N GLN A 86 -9.79 -1.34 -18.08
CA GLN A 86 -10.23 -1.31 -19.46
C GLN A 86 -9.07 -1.50 -20.43
N VAL A 87 -9.17 -2.52 -21.28
CA VAL A 87 -8.21 -2.71 -22.37
C VAL A 87 -8.44 -1.63 -23.42
N PRO A 88 -7.42 -0.82 -23.77
CA PRO A 88 -7.56 0.19 -24.80
C PRO A 88 -7.90 -0.42 -26.16
N THR A 89 -8.91 0.12 -26.85
CA THR A 89 -9.34 -0.35 -28.18
C THR A 89 -9.12 0.73 -29.24
N PHE A 90 -7.86 0.93 -29.63
CA PHE A 90 -7.51 1.87 -30.71
C PHE A 90 -7.22 1.21 -32.06
N ASN A 91 -7.33 -0.13 -32.15
CA ASN A 91 -6.90 -0.92 -33.30
C ASN A 91 -8.05 -1.84 -33.79
N LYS A 92 -8.98 -1.30 -34.58
CA LYS A 92 -10.21 -2.03 -34.98
C LYS A 92 -10.06 -2.88 -36.26
N HIS A 93 -8.85 -3.05 -36.81
CA HIS A 93 -8.69 -3.58 -38.17
C HIS A 93 -7.69 -4.74 -38.36
N SER A 94 -7.61 -5.69 -37.44
CA SER A 94 -7.05 -7.01 -37.78
C SER A 94 -8.04 -8.15 -37.49
N HIS A 95 -8.31 -8.91 -38.54
CA HIS A 95 -9.38 -9.89 -38.72
C HIS A 95 -9.40 -11.04 -37.70
N GLY A 96 -10.60 -11.33 -37.18
CA GLY A 96 -11.11 -12.70 -37.05
C GLY A 96 -10.86 -13.44 -35.73
N GLY A 97 -11.65 -13.15 -34.70
CA GLY A 97 -11.83 -14.08 -33.59
C GLY A 97 -12.51 -13.50 -32.36
N GLY A 98 -13.77 -13.86 -32.13
CA GLY A 98 -14.38 -13.81 -30.80
C GLY A 98 -15.18 -12.55 -30.47
N CYS A 99 -16.49 -12.67 -30.61
CA CYS A 99 -17.48 -11.79 -30.02
C CYS A 99 -17.30 -11.67 -28.49
N LEU A 100 -16.99 -10.47 -28.01
CA LEU A 100 -17.43 -10.03 -26.69
C LEU A 100 -18.24 -8.75 -26.89
N ALA A 101 -19.55 -8.92 -26.77
CA ALA A 101 -20.55 -7.90 -26.98
C ALA A 101 -20.26 -6.67 -26.12
N GLN A 102 -20.04 -5.53 -26.80
CA GLN A 102 -20.22 -4.22 -26.21
C GLN A 102 -21.67 -4.12 -25.69
N ARG A 103 -21.84 -3.95 -24.39
CA ARG A 103 -23.09 -3.44 -23.83
C ARG A 103 -22.97 -1.92 -23.79
N ASP A 104 -23.44 -1.27 -24.84
CA ASP A 104 -23.78 0.15 -24.82
C ASP A 104 -24.85 0.38 -23.74
N ARG A 105 -24.45 1.00 -22.62
CA ARG A 105 -25.39 1.52 -21.62
C ARG A 105 -25.86 2.90 -22.05
N SER A 106 -26.75 2.92 -23.03
CA SER A 106 -27.64 4.06 -23.27
C SER A 106 -29.07 3.53 -23.31
N ALA A 107 -29.67 3.39 -22.13
CA ALA A 107 -31.10 3.27 -21.96
C ALA A 107 -31.50 4.09 -20.74
N SER A 108 -32.07 5.25 -21.03
CA SER A 108 -32.96 5.99 -20.15
C SER A 108 -34.12 5.09 -19.73
N PHE A 109 -34.37 4.95 -18.43
CA PHE A 109 -35.71 4.67 -17.94
C PHE A 109 -35.89 5.25 -16.54
N SER A 110 -36.83 6.20 -16.46
CA SER A 110 -37.37 6.74 -15.22
C SER A 110 -38.43 5.79 -14.63
N ALA A 111 -38.66 5.98 -13.33
CA ALA A 111 -39.84 5.59 -12.54
C ALA A 111 -39.92 4.11 -12.10
N GLU A 112 -40.44 3.75 -10.93
CA GLU A 112 -40.74 4.41 -9.66
C GLU A 112 -41.04 3.26 -8.68
N SER A 113 -40.76 3.49 -7.39
CA SER A 113 -41.47 2.94 -6.23
C SER A 113 -41.98 1.48 -6.25
N ALA A 114 -41.28 0.63 -5.50
CA ALA A 114 -41.90 -0.44 -4.71
C ALA A 114 -41.08 -0.71 -3.45
N ILE A 115 -41.17 0.18 -2.45
CA ILE A 115 -40.86 -0.20 -1.07
C ILE A 115 -42.08 -0.97 -0.57
N SER A 116 -41.99 -2.30 -0.51
CA SER A 116 -42.55 -3.12 0.58
C SER A 116 -42.47 -4.60 0.23
N SER A 117 -41.42 -5.27 0.69
CA SER A 117 -41.47 -6.53 1.46
C SER A 117 -40.03 -7.03 1.65
N GLY A 118 -39.59 -7.08 2.91
CA GLY A 118 -38.21 -7.29 3.31
C GLY A 118 -37.63 -8.63 2.90
N ASN A 119 -36.93 -8.67 1.77
CA ASN A 119 -36.00 -9.74 1.43
C ASN A 119 -34.56 -9.25 1.64
N PHE A 120 -34.22 -8.92 2.90
CA PHE A 120 -32.90 -8.44 3.30
C PHE A 120 -31.78 -9.41 2.92
N VAL A 121 -32.07 -10.72 2.87
CA VAL A 121 -31.13 -11.77 2.48
C VAL A 121 -30.73 -11.65 1.00
N ALA A 122 -31.67 -11.37 0.11
CA ALA A 122 -31.39 -11.22 -1.32
C ALA A 122 -30.61 -9.93 -1.61
N ALA A 123 -30.94 -8.83 -0.91
CA ALA A 123 -30.20 -7.57 -1.01
C ALA A 123 -28.78 -7.70 -0.45
N ALA A 124 -28.59 -8.38 0.67
CA ALA A 124 -27.27 -8.66 1.23
C ALA A 124 -26.46 -9.61 0.34
N ALA A 125 -27.07 -10.62 -0.27
CA ALA A 125 -26.42 -11.51 -1.22
C ALA A 125 -26.01 -10.80 -2.51
N ALA A 126 -26.86 -9.91 -3.04
CA ALA A 126 -26.53 -9.08 -4.20
C ALA A 126 -25.42 -8.07 -3.89
N ALA A 127 -25.45 -7.44 -2.71
CA ALA A 127 -24.39 -6.55 -2.26
C ALA A 127 -23.06 -7.29 -2.04
N ALA A 128 -23.10 -8.53 -1.54
CA ALA A 128 -21.92 -9.38 -1.41
C ALA A 128 -21.38 -9.84 -2.77
N ASP A 129 -22.24 -10.15 -3.74
CA ASP A 129 -21.85 -10.49 -5.11
C ASP A 129 -21.19 -9.29 -5.82
N GLU A 130 -21.73 -8.09 -5.64
CA GLU A 130 -21.15 -6.88 -6.20
C GLU A 130 -19.81 -6.53 -5.56
N LYS A 131 -19.69 -6.68 -4.23
CA LYS A 131 -18.42 -6.53 -3.51
C LYS A 131 -17.36 -7.50 -4.04
N ARG A 132 -17.71 -8.77 -4.25
CA ARG A 132 -16.81 -9.78 -4.80
C ARG A 132 -16.32 -9.43 -6.22
N LYS A 133 -17.20 -8.93 -7.08
CA LYS A 133 -16.80 -8.47 -8.43
C LYS A 133 -15.85 -7.28 -8.35
N GLN A 134 -16.13 -6.33 -7.45
CA GLN A 134 -15.26 -5.18 -7.27
C GLN A 134 -13.87 -5.60 -6.77
N GLU A 135 -13.78 -6.56 -5.86
CA GLU A 135 -12.51 -7.14 -5.39
C GLU A 135 -11.74 -7.83 -6.52
N GLU A 136 -12.42 -8.65 -7.33
CA GLU A 136 -11.81 -9.31 -8.50
C GLU A 136 -11.22 -8.30 -9.50
N VAL A 137 -11.94 -7.20 -9.74
CA VAL A 137 -11.47 -6.09 -10.58
C VAL A 137 -10.21 -5.45 -10.00
N VAL A 138 -10.17 -5.20 -8.68
CA VAL A 138 -8.99 -4.61 -8.00
C VAL A 138 -7.79 -5.56 -8.05
N VAL A 139 -8.00 -6.85 -7.82
CA VAL A 139 -6.93 -7.88 -7.91
C VAL A 139 -6.32 -7.91 -9.29
N GLU A 140 -7.15 -7.86 -10.33
CA GLU A 140 -6.66 -7.85 -11.71
C GLU A 140 -5.95 -6.53 -12.04
N ALA A 141 -6.46 -5.39 -11.55
CA ALA A 141 -5.80 -4.10 -11.69
C ALA A 141 -4.40 -4.08 -11.06
N LEU A 142 -4.21 -4.70 -9.89
CA LEU A 142 -2.90 -4.85 -9.26
C LEU A 142 -1.92 -5.62 -10.15
N LYS A 143 -2.32 -6.77 -10.70
CA LYS A 143 -1.46 -7.53 -11.62
C LYS A 143 -1.10 -6.71 -12.86
N ILE A 144 -2.08 -6.02 -13.43
CA ILE A 144 -1.88 -5.17 -14.60
C ILE A 144 -0.90 -4.05 -14.29
N ASN A 145 -1.03 -3.38 -13.14
CA ASN A 145 -0.11 -2.33 -12.73
C ASN A 145 1.32 -2.86 -12.54
N ALA A 146 1.49 -4.07 -11.98
CA ALA A 146 2.81 -4.69 -11.86
C ALA A 146 3.44 -5.02 -13.24
N LEU A 147 2.65 -5.50 -14.19
CA LEU A 147 3.11 -5.79 -15.54
C LEU A 147 3.40 -4.52 -16.35
N VAL A 148 2.56 -3.48 -16.22
CA VAL A 148 2.81 -2.16 -16.81
C VAL A 148 4.08 -1.55 -16.24
N TYR A 149 4.31 -1.67 -14.92
CA TYR A 149 5.55 -1.23 -14.28
C TYR A 149 6.78 -1.92 -14.91
N LYS A 150 6.74 -3.25 -15.07
CA LYS A 150 7.81 -4.02 -15.72
C LYS A 150 8.08 -3.54 -17.15
N CYS A 151 7.03 -3.36 -17.96
CA CYS A 151 7.18 -2.85 -19.32
C CYS A 151 7.71 -1.41 -19.33
N ALA A 152 7.28 -0.57 -18.40
CA ALA A 152 7.75 0.81 -18.28
C ALA A 152 9.24 0.88 -17.92
N ASP A 153 9.70 0.04 -17.00
CA ASP A 153 11.11 -0.08 -16.62
C ASP A 153 11.97 -0.55 -17.80
N MET A 154 11.53 -1.60 -18.52
CA MET A 154 12.19 -2.11 -19.72
C MET A 154 12.33 -1.04 -20.81
N LEU A 155 11.29 -0.22 -21.01
CA LEU A 155 11.27 0.84 -22.02
C LEU A 155 11.90 2.15 -21.53
N GLY A 156 12.30 2.25 -20.27
CA GLY A 156 12.85 3.47 -19.66
C GLY A 156 11.85 4.63 -19.58
N ILE A 157 10.56 4.34 -19.35
CA ILE A 157 9.48 5.34 -19.25
C ILE A 157 9.22 5.65 -17.77
N GLU A 158 10.02 6.55 -17.20
CA GLU A 158 10.01 6.81 -15.74
C GLU A 158 8.64 7.28 -15.21
N ASN A 159 7.95 8.18 -15.92
CA ASN A 159 6.64 8.69 -15.49
C ASN A 159 5.57 7.58 -15.43
N LEU A 160 5.66 6.58 -16.32
CA LEU A 160 4.75 5.44 -16.31
C LEU A 160 5.07 4.49 -15.17
N LYS A 161 6.38 4.28 -14.91
CA LYS A 161 6.88 3.46 -13.80
C LYS A 161 6.36 3.99 -12.46
N VAL A 162 6.49 5.29 -12.22
CA VAL A 162 5.95 5.96 -11.01
C VAL A 162 4.43 5.82 -10.94
N LEU A 163 3.70 6.13 -12.02
CA LEU A 163 2.23 6.04 -12.03
C LEU A 163 1.72 4.62 -11.74
N ALA A 164 2.35 3.61 -12.33
CA ALA A 164 1.97 2.21 -12.11
C ALA A 164 2.25 1.76 -10.67
N ALA A 165 3.37 2.19 -10.08
CA ALA A 165 3.70 1.90 -8.70
C ALA A 165 2.72 2.57 -7.72
N ASP A 166 2.40 3.84 -7.92
CA ASP A 166 1.46 4.59 -7.09
C ASP A 166 0.08 3.93 -7.09
N ARG A 167 -0.41 3.50 -8.25
CA ARG A 167 -1.69 2.80 -8.39
C ARG A 167 -1.67 1.44 -7.73
N PHE A 168 -0.59 0.68 -7.91
CA PHE A 168 -0.43 -0.60 -7.23
C PHE A 168 -0.51 -0.43 -5.72
N LEU A 169 0.23 0.52 -5.16
CA LEU A 169 0.25 0.77 -3.72
C LEU A 169 -1.10 1.25 -3.18
N ALA A 170 -1.76 2.15 -3.90
CA ALA A 170 -3.08 2.67 -3.50
C ALA A 170 -4.11 1.55 -3.34
N ASP A 171 -4.14 0.61 -4.28
CA ASP A 171 -5.07 -0.52 -4.27
C ASP A 171 -4.62 -1.62 -3.29
N ALA A 172 -3.32 -1.86 -3.15
CA ALA A 172 -2.78 -2.92 -2.30
C ALA A 172 -3.10 -2.70 -0.81
N VAL A 173 -3.15 -1.45 -0.35
CA VAL A 173 -3.52 -1.09 1.04
C VAL A 173 -4.88 -1.68 1.43
N GLY A 174 -5.83 -1.74 0.50
CA GLY A 174 -7.17 -2.28 0.74
C GLY A 174 -7.21 -3.80 0.89
N LEU A 175 -6.20 -4.52 0.40
CA LEU A 175 -6.16 -5.99 0.34
C LEU A 175 -5.11 -6.62 1.26
N VAL A 176 -4.39 -5.84 2.07
CA VAL A 176 -3.31 -6.35 2.95
C VAL A 176 -3.74 -7.51 3.85
N GLY A 177 -4.98 -7.44 4.37
CA GLY A 177 -5.54 -8.50 5.22
C GLY A 177 -6.25 -9.63 4.46
N ASP A 178 -6.30 -9.55 3.12
CA ASP A 178 -7.00 -10.52 2.27
C ASP A 178 -6.03 -11.55 1.68
N ASP A 179 -6.51 -12.78 1.46
CA ASP A 179 -5.79 -13.85 0.77
C ASP A 179 -5.58 -13.50 -0.72
N GLN A 180 -6.46 -12.68 -1.29
CA GLN A 180 -6.44 -12.26 -2.69
C GLN A 180 -5.21 -11.42 -3.07
N LEU A 181 -4.52 -10.81 -2.11
CA LEU A 181 -3.28 -10.07 -2.36
C LEU A 181 -2.12 -10.98 -2.78
N ALA A 182 -2.15 -12.26 -2.41
CA ALA A 182 -1.03 -13.17 -2.60
C ALA A 182 -0.61 -13.31 -4.08
N GLU A 183 -1.57 -13.42 -5.01
CA GLU A 183 -1.27 -13.61 -6.42
C GLU A 183 -0.74 -12.33 -7.10
N PRO A 184 -1.37 -11.15 -6.96
CA PRO A 184 -0.77 -9.90 -7.45
C PRO A 184 0.60 -9.60 -6.85
N LEU A 185 0.81 -9.95 -5.57
CA LEU A 185 2.11 -9.79 -4.92
C LEU A 185 3.18 -10.69 -5.53
N ARG A 186 2.85 -11.95 -5.87
CA ARG A 186 3.75 -12.85 -6.60
C ARG A 186 4.11 -12.25 -7.95
N VAL A 187 3.11 -11.83 -8.74
CA VAL A 187 3.33 -11.22 -10.06
C VAL A 187 4.25 -10.00 -9.95
N MET A 188 4.07 -9.16 -8.93
CA MET A 188 4.95 -8.02 -8.66
C MET A 188 6.39 -8.47 -8.38
N TYR A 189 6.60 -9.46 -7.52
CA TYR A 189 7.94 -9.95 -7.22
C TYR A 189 8.64 -10.63 -8.40
N GLU A 190 7.90 -11.32 -9.26
CA GLU A 190 8.42 -11.93 -10.50
C GLU A 190 8.68 -10.90 -11.60
N SER A 191 7.99 -9.75 -11.53
CA SER A 191 8.08 -8.66 -12.51
C SER A 191 9.07 -7.58 -12.13
N THR A 192 9.69 -7.65 -10.95
CA THR A 192 10.63 -6.65 -10.43
C THR A 192 11.96 -7.28 -10.01
N HIS A 193 13.04 -6.50 -10.12
CA HIS A 193 14.35 -6.95 -9.64
C HIS A 193 14.42 -6.88 -8.10
N ALA A 194 15.26 -7.72 -7.49
CA ALA A 194 15.44 -7.73 -6.02
C ALA A 194 15.92 -6.39 -5.43
N THR A 195 16.56 -5.55 -6.24
CA THR A 195 17.03 -4.20 -5.86
C THR A 195 16.06 -3.08 -6.25
N ASP A 196 14.85 -3.42 -6.70
CA ASP A 196 13.86 -2.44 -7.12
C ASP A 196 13.38 -1.59 -5.93
N GLU A 197 13.62 -0.29 -6.01
CA GLU A 197 13.32 0.65 -4.93
C GLU A 197 11.97 1.35 -5.07
N HIS A 198 11.34 1.33 -6.26
CA HIS A 198 10.13 2.13 -6.51
C HIS A 198 8.83 1.34 -6.37
N LEU A 199 8.83 0.02 -6.56
CA LEU A 199 7.65 -0.83 -6.36
C LEU A 199 7.90 -1.92 -5.33
N ARG A 200 8.95 -2.72 -5.50
CA ARG A 200 9.23 -3.89 -4.66
C ARG A 200 9.48 -3.51 -3.21
N LEU A 201 10.37 -2.56 -2.96
CA LEU A 201 10.70 -2.11 -1.60
C LEU A 201 9.48 -1.49 -0.88
N PRO A 202 8.72 -0.54 -1.45
CA PRO A 202 7.52 0.01 -0.81
C PRO A 202 6.46 -1.03 -0.50
N VAL A 203 6.15 -1.94 -1.44
CA VAL A 203 5.14 -3.00 -1.22
C VAL A 203 5.60 -3.99 -0.15
N THR A 204 6.87 -4.40 -0.18
CA THR A 204 7.42 -5.28 0.87
C THR A 204 7.37 -4.61 2.24
N THR A 205 7.68 -3.31 2.29
CA THR A 205 7.60 -2.51 3.52
C THR A 205 6.16 -2.42 4.04
N LEU A 206 5.17 -2.23 3.15
CA LEU A 206 3.75 -2.26 3.49
C LEU A 206 3.38 -3.59 4.14
N CYS A 207 3.75 -4.71 3.52
CA CYS A 207 3.48 -6.03 4.07
C CYS A 207 4.12 -6.25 5.44
N ILE A 208 5.39 -5.85 5.62
CA ILE A 208 6.10 -5.99 6.91
C ILE A 208 5.44 -5.14 8.00
N ARG A 209 5.03 -3.91 7.69
CA ARG A 209 4.32 -3.03 8.66
C ARG A 209 3.02 -3.64 9.15
N ASN A 210 2.39 -4.47 8.33
CA ASN A 210 1.12 -5.13 8.59
C ASN A 210 1.27 -6.64 8.85
N HIS A 211 2.46 -7.10 9.24
CA HIS A 211 2.82 -8.52 9.37
C HIS A 211 1.89 -9.35 10.28
N ASP A 212 1.22 -8.70 11.23
CA ASP A 212 0.26 -9.27 12.17
C ASP A 212 -1.12 -9.52 11.55
N THR A 213 -1.46 -8.77 10.50
CA THR A 213 -2.76 -8.84 9.80
C THR A 213 -2.72 -9.61 8.48
N LEU A 214 -1.53 -9.96 7.99
CA LEU A 214 -1.38 -10.66 6.71
C LEU A 214 -1.97 -12.07 6.75
N SER A 215 -2.57 -12.47 5.62
CA SER A 215 -2.97 -13.85 5.41
C SER A 215 -1.78 -14.80 5.28
N LYS A 216 -2.02 -16.08 5.57
CA LYS A 216 -1.01 -17.13 5.41
C LYS A 216 -0.53 -17.27 3.97
N ALA A 217 -1.44 -17.08 3.00
CA ALA A 217 -1.11 -17.13 1.57
C ALA A 217 -0.12 -16.02 1.20
N THR A 218 -0.40 -14.78 1.63
CA THR A 218 0.47 -13.63 1.36
C THR A 218 1.83 -13.79 2.05
N VAL A 219 1.87 -14.24 3.31
CA VAL A 219 3.12 -14.51 4.03
C VAL A 219 3.99 -15.54 3.29
N LYS A 220 3.38 -16.60 2.75
CA LYS A 220 4.10 -17.63 2.00
C LYS A 220 4.79 -17.04 0.76
N VAL A 221 4.08 -16.20 0.00
CA VAL A 221 4.64 -15.54 -1.20
C VAL A 221 5.82 -14.65 -0.83
N ILE A 222 5.72 -13.88 0.26
CA ILE A 222 6.82 -13.04 0.73
C ILE A 222 8.02 -13.92 1.15
N GLN A 223 7.79 -15.02 1.85
CA GLN A 223 8.87 -15.93 2.24
C GLN A 223 9.54 -16.62 1.05
N GLU A 224 8.81 -16.88 -0.04
CA GLU A 224 9.36 -17.45 -1.28
C GLU A 224 10.30 -16.46 -2.00
N HIS A 225 9.98 -15.16 -1.98
CA HIS A 225 10.73 -14.14 -2.73
C HIS A 225 11.73 -13.33 -1.89
N GLU A 226 11.46 -13.16 -0.59
CA GLU A 226 12.13 -12.27 0.35
C GLU A 226 12.32 -12.92 1.74
N HIS A 227 12.71 -14.21 1.75
CA HIS A 227 12.83 -15.01 2.99
C HIS A 227 13.59 -14.31 4.11
N ASN A 228 14.79 -13.82 3.82
CA ASN A 228 15.68 -13.23 4.82
C ASN A 228 15.13 -11.92 5.35
N VAL A 229 14.60 -11.07 4.46
CA VAL A 229 14.00 -9.78 4.82
C VAL A 229 12.80 -10.01 5.74
N TRP A 230 11.92 -10.95 5.39
CA TRP A 230 10.77 -11.31 6.22
C TRP A 230 11.18 -11.89 7.58
N SER A 231 12.01 -12.93 7.56
CA SER A 231 12.40 -13.68 8.77
C SER A 231 13.08 -12.78 9.79
N VAL A 232 14.10 -12.02 9.37
CA VAL A 232 14.85 -11.14 10.26
C VAL A 232 13.97 -10.01 10.77
N THR A 233 13.21 -9.36 9.90
CA THR A 233 12.45 -8.17 10.29
C THR A 233 11.30 -8.53 11.22
N VAL A 234 10.54 -9.58 10.92
CA VAL A 234 9.42 -10.00 11.77
C VAL A 234 9.91 -10.49 13.12
N HIS A 235 11.03 -11.23 13.17
CA HIS A 235 11.63 -11.64 14.44
C HIS A 235 12.03 -10.42 15.29
N LEU A 236 12.72 -9.45 14.71
CA LEU A 236 13.11 -8.22 15.43
C LEU A 236 11.89 -7.40 15.90
N LEU A 237 10.82 -7.36 15.11
CA LEU A 237 9.56 -6.69 15.49
C LEU A 237 8.87 -7.40 16.65
N GLN A 238 8.77 -8.72 16.62
CA GLN A 238 8.21 -9.53 17.70
C GLN A 238 9.01 -9.38 19.00
N GLU A 239 10.33 -9.50 18.93
CA GLU A 239 11.19 -9.29 20.10
C GLU A 239 11.04 -7.88 20.68
N ALA A 240 10.89 -6.85 19.83
CA ALA A 240 10.68 -5.49 20.29
C ALA A 240 9.32 -5.32 20.99
N GLN A 241 8.26 -5.95 20.46
CA GLN A 241 6.94 -5.97 21.09
C GLN A 241 6.99 -6.67 22.45
N ASP A 242 7.66 -7.82 22.54
CA ASP A 242 7.81 -8.58 23.78
C ASP A 242 8.56 -7.79 24.85
N ARG A 243 9.68 -7.14 24.49
CA ARG A 243 10.41 -6.25 25.41
C ARG A 243 9.53 -5.11 25.92
N HIS A 244 8.77 -4.46 25.03
CA HIS A 244 7.88 -3.38 25.42
C HIS A 244 6.74 -3.85 26.33
N MET A 245 6.17 -5.03 26.08
CA MET A 245 5.15 -5.63 26.95
C MET A 245 5.70 -5.99 28.34
N GLU A 246 6.92 -6.54 28.40
CA GLU A 246 7.57 -6.88 29.66
C GLU A 246 7.90 -5.63 30.49
N GLU A 247 8.39 -4.57 29.86
CA GLU A 247 8.59 -3.27 30.52
C GLU A 247 7.26 -2.67 31.04
N ALA A 248 6.19 -2.76 30.24
CA ALA A 248 4.86 -2.32 30.67
C ALA A 248 4.36 -3.14 31.87
N ARG A 249 4.60 -4.45 31.89
CA ARG A 249 4.26 -5.34 33.01
C ARG A 249 5.02 -4.97 34.28
N LYS A 250 6.34 -4.73 34.17
CA LYS A 250 7.19 -4.27 35.29
C LYS A 250 6.71 -2.94 35.87
N ARG A 251 6.47 -1.94 35.01
CA ARG A 251 5.91 -0.63 35.43
C ARG A 251 4.58 -0.79 36.16
N LYS A 252 3.70 -1.68 35.67
CA LYS A 252 2.42 -1.97 36.32
C LYS A 252 2.59 -2.60 37.70
N SER A 253 3.54 -3.52 37.87
CA SER A 253 3.83 -4.12 39.18
C SER A 253 4.45 -3.13 40.17
N GLU A 254 5.42 -2.31 39.72
CA GLU A 254 6.04 -1.27 40.54
C GLU A 254 5.00 -0.24 41.00
N TRP A 255 4.12 0.18 40.09
CA TRP A 255 3.01 1.06 40.42
C TRP A 255 2.09 0.45 41.48
N HIS A 256 1.78 -0.86 41.40
CA HIS A 256 0.95 -1.54 42.39
C HIS A 256 1.58 -1.54 43.79
N ILE A 257 2.90 -1.75 43.88
CA ILE A 257 3.65 -1.72 45.14
C ILE A 257 3.64 -0.29 45.73
N ILE A 258 3.90 0.72 44.89
CA ILE A 258 3.87 2.12 45.31
C ILE A 258 2.47 2.50 45.80
N TYR A 259 1.44 2.14 45.03
CA TYR A 259 0.04 2.41 45.36
C TYR A 259 -0.38 1.78 46.69
N ASP A 260 -0.08 0.50 46.91
CA ASP A 260 -0.39 -0.20 48.17
C ASP A 260 0.35 0.44 49.36
N THR A 261 1.62 0.82 49.18
CA THR A 261 2.42 1.50 50.21
C THR A 261 1.85 2.87 50.56
N VAL A 262 1.54 3.70 49.54
CA VAL A 262 0.97 5.04 49.74
C VAL A 262 -0.41 4.94 50.39
N THR A 263 -1.23 3.95 50.02
CA THR A 263 -2.54 3.69 50.63
C THR A 263 -2.40 3.34 52.11
N LYS A 264 -1.50 2.41 52.47
CA LYS A 264 -1.21 2.06 53.87
C LYS A 264 -0.73 3.25 54.70
N VAL A 265 0.15 4.10 54.14
CA VAL A 265 0.60 5.32 54.81
C VAL A 265 -0.57 6.30 55.01
N ASN A 266 -1.43 6.46 54.01
CA ASN A 266 -2.61 7.32 54.10
C ASN A 266 -3.56 6.84 55.22
N ASP A 267 -3.82 5.53 55.33
CA ASP A 267 -4.67 4.96 56.38
C ASP A 267 -4.12 5.23 57.79
N VAL A 268 -2.80 5.11 57.98
CA VAL A 268 -2.16 5.46 59.27
C VAL A 268 -2.32 6.96 59.57
N LEU A 269 -2.12 7.82 58.57
CA LEU A 269 -2.25 9.28 58.71
C LEU A 269 -3.68 9.72 59.03
N ALA A 270 -4.70 9.00 58.55
CA ALA A 270 -6.10 9.28 58.86
C ALA A 270 -6.37 9.32 60.37
N SER A 271 -5.69 8.47 61.13
CA SER A 271 -5.82 8.37 62.59
C SER A 271 -4.92 9.33 63.39
N ARG A 272 -3.90 9.93 62.76
CA ARG A 272 -2.86 10.72 63.46
C ARG A 272 -2.86 12.20 63.13
N CYS A 273 -3.09 12.58 61.87
CA CYS A 273 -3.05 13.98 61.44
C CYS A 273 -3.94 14.25 60.21
N ALA A 274 -5.03 15.00 60.41
CA ALA A 274 -5.99 15.35 59.36
C ALA A 274 -5.40 16.25 58.25
N SER A 275 -4.32 16.99 58.52
CA SER A 275 -3.65 17.80 57.49
C SER A 275 -2.81 16.93 56.56
N CYS A 276 -1.99 16.03 57.12
CA CYS A 276 -1.15 15.11 56.34
C CYS A 276 -1.99 14.10 55.55
N HIS A 277 -3.07 13.59 56.15
CA HIS A 277 -4.02 12.70 55.48
C HIS A 277 -4.65 13.34 54.23
N ARG A 278 -5.07 14.62 54.32
CA ARG A 278 -5.64 15.35 53.18
C ARG A 278 -4.65 15.51 52.03
N GLU A 279 -3.37 15.72 52.32
CA GLU A 279 -2.34 15.91 51.30
C GLU A 279 -2.00 14.61 50.57
N VAL A 280 -1.81 13.50 51.29
CA VAL A 280 -1.57 12.19 50.68
C VAL A 280 -2.81 11.69 49.93
N SER A 281 -4.02 11.93 50.45
CA SER A 281 -5.27 11.62 49.75
C SER A 281 -5.42 12.35 48.41
N ARG A 282 -4.85 13.57 48.26
CA ARG A 282 -4.83 14.28 46.97
C ARG A 282 -3.94 13.61 45.92
N ILE A 283 -2.86 12.97 46.37
CA ILE A 283 -1.91 12.24 45.50
C ILE A 283 -2.57 10.96 44.96
N LEU A 284 -3.36 10.26 45.80
CA LEU A 284 -4.09 9.04 45.40
C LEU A 284 -5.24 9.29 44.39
N VAL A 285 -5.79 10.51 44.34
CA VAL A 285 -6.93 10.87 43.46
C VAL A 285 -6.51 11.26 42.04
N ARG A 286 -5.22 11.45 41.75
CA ARG A 286 -4.73 11.79 40.40
C ARG A 286 -3.96 10.65 39.76
N PRO A 287 -4.62 9.77 38.98
CA PRO A 287 -3.94 8.77 38.17
C PRO A 287 -3.49 9.44 36.87
N ASP A 288 -2.59 10.42 36.94
CA ASP A 288 -2.05 11.01 35.73
C ASP A 288 -0.53 10.86 35.70
N ASN A 289 -0.02 10.41 34.56
CA ASN A 289 1.33 9.90 34.29
C ASN A 289 2.45 10.97 34.41
N SER A 290 2.22 12.04 35.16
CA SER A 290 3.10 13.19 35.34
C SER A 290 3.56 13.34 36.80
N MET A 291 4.22 12.31 37.35
CA MET A 291 5.03 12.47 38.58
C MET A 291 6.46 12.94 38.27
N LYS A 292 6.70 13.59 37.13
CA LYS A 292 7.94 14.34 36.90
C LYS A 292 7.78 15.75 37.47
N GLY A 293 8.07 15.93 38.76
CA GLY A 293 8.52 17.26 39.22
C GLY A 293 7.91 17.88 40.48
N GLN A 294 7.29 17.13 41.39
CA GLN A 294 6.81 17.73 42.65
C GLN A 294 7.19 16.88 43.88
N CYS A 295 8.50 16.78 44.12
CA CYS A 295 9.06 16.45 45.44
C CYS A 295 10.31 17.32 45.66
N ARG A 296 10.12 18.63 45.70
CA ARG A 296 11.07 19.55 46.34
C ARG A 296 10.28 20.37 47.34
N ASN A 297 10.67 20.25 48.60
CA ASN A 297 10.11 20.88 49.79
C ASN A 297 9.05 20.05 50.50
N PHE A 298 9.49 19.08 51.31
CA PHE A 298 8.68 18.67 52.45
C PHE A 298 9.50 18.55 53.74
N CYS A 299 9.07 19.37 54.69
CA CYS A 299 9.32 19.46 56.13
C CYS A 299 10.74 19.75 56.68
N ARG A 300 10.96 21.03 57.01
CA ARG A 300 12.00 21.56 57.90
C ARG A 300 11.57 21.59 59.38
N ASN A 301 10.58 20.80 59.79
CA ASN A 301 9.92 20.97 61.09
C ASN A 301 9.70 19.66 61.88
N THR A 302 10.69 18.79 61.88
CA THR A 302 10.87 17.79 62.94
C THR A 302 12.20 18.08 63.63
N ARG A 303 12.21 19.10 64.50
CA ARG A 303 13.05 19.05 65.69
C ARG A 303 12.45 17.98 66.60
N ASP A 304 13.34 17.23 67.25
CA ASP A 304 13.09 16.34 68.37
C ASP A 304 12.47 14.98 68.04
N VAL A 305 13.26 14.11 67.39
CA VAL A 305 13.33 12.70 67.78
C VAL A 305 14.80 12.28 67.68
N ASP A 306 15.46 12.23 68.83
CA ASP A 306 16.79 11.63 68.98
C ASP A 306 16.73 10.16 68.54
N PHE A 307 17.53 9.81 67.54
CA PHE A 307 17.98 8.44 67.35
C PHE A 307 19.45 8.45 67.77
N ASP A 308 19.71 7.92 68.97
CA ASP A 308 21.06 7.58 69.40
C ASP A 308 21.74 6.74 68.31
N GLU A 309 22.80 7.31 67.77
CA GLU A 309 23.83 6.57 67.06
C GLU A 309 24.51 5.62 68.04
N ASP A 310 24.78 4.39 67.61
CA ASP A 310 26.10 3.82 67.89
C ASP A 310 26.52 2.83 66.79
N PRO A 311 27.84 2.70 66.55
CA PRO A 311 28.39 2.32 65.26
C PRO A 311 28.79 0.85 65.22
N VAL A 312 28.77 0.24 64.03
CA VAL A 312 29.61 -0.92 63.76
C VAL A 312 30.43 -0.63 62.51
N ALA A 313 31.73 -0.42 62.77
CA ALA A 313 32.78 -0.50 61.81
C ALA A 313 33.07 -1.96 61.42
N ILE A 314 33.19 -2.18 60.12
CA ILE A 314 34.15 -2.97 59.31
C ILE A 314 33.41 -3.54 58.10
#